data_AF-A0A847FDN7-F1
#
_entry.id   AF-A0A847FDN7-F1
#
_cell.length_a   1.000
_cell.length_b   1.000
_cell.length_c   1.000
_cell.angle_alpha   90.00
_cell.angle_beta   90.00
_cell.angle_gamma   90.00
#
_symmetry.space_group_name_H-M   'P 1'
#
loop_
_entity.id
_entity.type
_entity.pdbx_description
1 polymer ?
#
loop_
_entity_poly.entity_id
_entity_poly.type
_entity_poly.pdbx_seq_one_letter_code
_entity_poly.pdbx_strand_id
1 'polypeptide(L)'
;MKKAAYPLLFILTALFTFRAGSAPAMNEEYSQAVAEAKAGDRIFAFMHFREVAAGDSGSKYREKALFAIGEYYFSVRAYGDAFKAFSGLLSRYPKSKMRPFALFYLYKMARDSGENGAAEDFRKEILNWERVIFIFKKSKEHKLRSPMGIKYKLIHYVDRLEFYIDGKLREKILY
;
A
#
# COMPACT_ATOMS: atom_id res chain seq x y z
N MET A 1 23.67 26.49 64.63
CA MET A 1 24.12 25.34 63.82
C MET A 1 22.96 24.90 62.93
N LYS A 2 22.97 25.29 61.64
CA LYS A 2 21.88 25.03 60.68
C LYS A 2 22.15 23.71 59.95
N LYS A 3 21.20 22.77 59.98
CA LYS A 3 21.17 21.59 59.11
C LYS A 3 20.65 22.03 57.73
N ALA A 4 21.47 21.89 56.69
CA ALA A 4 21.03 22.05 55.31
C ALA A 4 20.55 20.70 54.78
N ALA A 5 19.27 20.64 54.43
CA ALA A 5 18.66 19.53 53.71
C ALA A 5 18.89 19.72 52.21
N TYR A 6 19.40 18.70 51.53
CA TYR A 6 19.46 18.69 50.06
C TYR A 6 18.13 18.13 49.53
N PRO A 7 17.37 18.84 48.68
CA PRO A 7 16.26 18.25 47.98
C PRO A 7 16.79 17.40 46.82
N LEU A 8 16.24 16.18 46.74
CA LEU A 8 16.47 15.17 45.73
C LEU A 8 16.34 15.74 44.30
N LEU A 9 17.38 15.50 43.51
CA LEU A 9 17.49 15.77 42.09
C LEU A 9 16.59 14.79 41.31
N PHE A 10 15.36 15.19 40.95
CA PHE A 10 14.57 14.46 39.96
C PHE A 10 14.98 14.92 38.55
N ILE A 11 16.03 14.33 38.00
CA ILE A 11 16.25 14.37 36.56
C ILE A 11 15.28 13.35 35.95
N LEU A 12 14.14 13.84 35.47
CA LEU A 12 13.25 13.09 34.60
C LEU A 12 13.92 13.01 33.22
N THR A 13 14.88 12.10 33.06
CA THR A 13 15.33 11.70 31.72
C THR A 13 14.18 10.91 31.10
N ALA A 14 13.36 11.60 30.31
CA ALA A 14 12.53 10.97 29.32
C ALA A 14 13.48 10.19 28.39
N LEU A 15 13.59 8.88 28.59
CA LEU A 15 14.14 7.96 27.61
C LEU A 15 13.19 7.99 26.41
N PHE A 16 13.38 8.99 25.54
CA PHE A 16 12.95 8.88 24.17
C PHE A 16 13.87 7.84 23.53
N THR A 17 13.50 6.56 23.66
CA THR A 17 14.19 5.49 22.97
C THR A 17 13.99 5.72 21.48
N PHE A 18 14.92 6.46 20.87
CA PHE A 18 15.12 6.46 19.43
C PHE A 18 15.54 5.04 19.07
N ARG A 19 14.54 4.19 18.73
CA ARG A 19 14.79 2.85 18.24
C ARG A 19 15.39 3.01 16.85
N ALA A 20 16.73 3.03 16.79
CA ALA A 20 17.46 2.91 15.55
C ALA A 20 16.98 1.61 14.87
N GLY A 21 16.26 1.76 13.75
CA GLY A 21 15.63 0.68 13.04
C GLY A 21 16.68 -0.22 12.39
N SER A 22 17.16 -1.22 13.11
CA SER A 22 17.90 -2.32 12.50
C SER A 22 16.94 -3.12 11.61
N ALA A 23 17.39 -3.53 10.42
CA ALA A 23 16.63 -4.35 9.47
C ALA A 23 15.81 -5.53 10.09
N PRO A 24 16.27 -6.24 11.15
CA PRO A 24 15.44 -7.23 11.84
C PRO A 24 14.16 -6.67 12.48
N ALA A 25 14.18 -5.45 13.04
CA ALA A 25 13.01 -4.86 13.69
C ALA A 25 11.88 -4.52 12.69
N MET A 26 12.23 -4.08 11.46
CA MET A 26 11.22 -3.83 10.42
C MET A 26 10.59 -5.13 9.88
N ASN A 27 11.30 -6.26 9.97
CA ASN A 27 10.74 -7.55 9.61
C ASN A 27 9.71 -8.03 10.65
N GLU A 28 9.94 -7.74 11.93
CA GLU A 28 9.05 -8.08 13.04
C GLU A 28 7.75 -7.26 12.97
N GLU A 29 7.86 -5.93 12.88
CA GLU A 29 6.71 -5.01 12.78
C GLU A 29 5.83 -5.32 11.57
N TYR A 30 6.45 -5.54 10.40
CA TYR A 30 5.71 -5.92 9.19
C TYR A 30 5.01 -7.27 9.33
N SER A 31 5.66 -8.24 9.99
CA SER A 31 5.07 -9.56 10.22
C SER A 31 3.87 -9.49 11.16
N GLN A 32 3.94 -8.66 12.20
CA GLN A 32 2.83 -8.38 13.11
C GLN A 32 1.64 -7.76 12.37
N ALA A 33 1.86 -6.70 11.58
CA ALA A 33 0.81 -6.07 10.78
C ALA A 33 0.10 -7.06 9.84
N VAL A 34 0.86 -7.97 9.23
CA VAL A 34 0.30 -9.03 8.37
C VAL A 34 -0.48 -10.08 9.18
N ALA A 35 -0.05 -10.40 10.40
CA ALA A 35 -0.76 -11.33 11.27
C ALA A 35 -2.12 -10.77 11.69
N GLU A 36 -2.18 -9.51 12.09
CA GLU A 36 -3.42 -8.79 12.43
C GLU A 36 -4.35 -8.69 11.22
N ALA A 37 -3.81 -8.37 10.04
CA ALA A 37 -4.60 -8.36 8.81
C ALA A 37 -5.26 -9.73 8.53
N LYS A 38 -4.54 -10.83 8.80
CA LYS A 38 -5.08 -12.19 8.66
C LYS A 38 -6.11 -12.53 9.75
N ALA A 39 -5.94 -12.01 10.96
CA ALA A 39 -6.89 -12.16 12.05
C ALA A 39 -8.20 -11.37 11.81
N GLY A 40 -8.18 -10.41 10.89
CA GLY A 40 -9.31 -9.53 10.60
C GLY A 40 -9.26 -8.19 11.35
N ASP A 41 -8.19 -7.96 12.11
CA ASP A 41 -7.95 -6.76 12.92
C ASP A 41 -7.43 -5.62 12.03
N ARG A 42 -8.25 -5.20 11.07
CA ARG A 42 -7.86 -4.28 9.99
C ARG A 42 -7.36 -2.92 10.49
N ILE A 43 -7.87 -2.44 11.63
CA ILE A 43 -7.46 -1.16 12.24
C ILE A 43 -6.03 -1.29 12.81
N PHE A 44 -5.75 -2.33 13.59
CA PHE A 44 -4.41 -2.57 14.15
C PHE A 44 -3.40 -2.83 13.04
N ALA A 45 -3.76 -3.66 12.06
CA ALA A 45 -2.93 -3.91 10.89
C ALA A 45 -2.57 -2.60 10.17
N PHE A 46 -3.56 -1.73 9.97
CA PHE A 46 -3.34 -0.41 9.38
C PHE A 46 -2.39 0.46 10.21
N MET A 47 -2.54 0.49 11.55
CA MET A 47 -1.64 1.24 12.43
C MET A 47 -0.19 0.76 12.29
N HIS A 48 0.07 -0.54 12.38
CA HIS A 48 1.42 -1.07 12.23
C HIS A 48 1.97 -0.90 10.80
N PHE A 49 1.14 -1.01 9.77
CA PHE A 49 1.58 -0.67 8.41
C PHE A 49 1.99 0.80 8.28
N ARG A 50 1.35 1.73 8.99
CA ARG A 50 1.78 3.14 9.01
C ARG A 50 3.16 3.30 9.64
N GLU A 51 3.45 2.60 10.73
CA GLU A 51 4.77 2.60 11.35
C GLU A 51 5.83 2.01 10.40
N VAL A 52 5.54 0.89 9.74
CA VAL A 52 6.42 0.31 8.71
C VAL A 52 6.67 1.28 7.56
N ALA A 53 5.65 2.05 7.14
CA ALA A 53 5.78 3.02 6.07
C ALA A 53 6.57 4.29 6.48
N ALA A 54 6.54 4.64 7.76
CA ALA A 54 7.25 5.77 8.36
C ALA A 54 8.74 5.46 8.66
N GLY A 55 9.08 4.18 8.85
CA GLY A 55 10.44 3.70 9.08
C GLY A 55 11.40 3.87 7.89
N ASP A 56 12.56 3.22 8.00
CA ASP A 56 13.73 3.46 7.16
C ASP A 56 13.45 3.37 5.65
N SER A 57 13.95 4.37 4.91
CA SER A 57 13.44 4.78 3.60
C SER A 57 13.68 3.80 2.43
N GLY A 58 14.38 2.68 2.65
CA GLY A 58 14.78 1.71 1.62
C GLY A 58 14.25 0.28 1.77
N SER A 59 13.39 0.00 2.76
CA SER A 59 12.91 -1.38 2.99
C SER A 59 11.94 -1.88 1.92
N LYS A 60 12.10 -3.14 1.49
CA LYS A 60 11.15 -3.87 0.61
C LYS A 60 9.73 -3.96 1.20
N TYR A 61 9.57 -3.71 2.50
CA TYR A 61 8.27 -3.74 3.19
C TYR A 61 7.50 -2.43 3.03
N ARG A 62 8.18 -1.32 2.73
CA ARG A 62 7.57 0.00 2.66
C ARG A 62 6.59 0.16 1.51
N GLU A 63 6.93 -0.34 0.32
CA GLU A 63 5.98 -0.37 -0.80
C GLU A 63 4.74 -1.20 -0.48
N LYS A 64 4.92 -2.32 0.24
CA LYS A 64 3.81 -3.20 0.64
C LYS A 64 2.92 -2.54 1.68
N ALA A 65 3.53 -1.87 2.66
CA ALA A 65 2.82 -1.13 3.69
C ALA A 65 2.03 0.04 3.09
N LEU A 66 2.61 0.82 2.17
CA LEU A 66 1.89 1.90 1.47
C LEU A 66 0.68 1.37 0.70
N PHE A 67 0.82 0.22 0.03
CA PHE A 67 -0.31 -0.41 -0.65
C PHE A 67 -1.41 -0.81 0.35
N ALA A 68 -1.03 -1.46 1.45
CA ALA A 68 -1.95 -1.88 2.51
C ALA A 68 -2.70 -0.71 3.18
N ILE A 69 -2.00 0.42 3.39
CA ILE A 69 -2.57 1.68 3.87
C ILE A 69 -3.60 2.22 2.86
N GLY A 70 -3.26 2.24 1.57
CA GLY A 70 -4.20 2.64 0.50
C GLY A 70 -5.44 1.76 0.45
N GLU A 71 -5.28 0.43 0.56
CA GLU A 71 -6.39 -0.53 0.63
C GLU A 71 -7.31 -0.25 1.83
N TYR A 72 -6.72 0.04 3.00
CA TYR A 72 -7.49 0.40 4.19
C TYR A 72 -8.30 1.67 3.95
N TYR A 73 -7.66 2.77 3.56
CA TYR A 73 -8.34 4.05 3.33
C TYR A 73 -9.43 3.94 2.26
N PHE A 74 -9.16 3.22 1.17
CA PHE A 74 -10.15 2.96 0.13
C PHE A 74 -11.38 2.24 0.70
N SER A 75 -11.17 1.22 1.54
CA SER A 75 -12.27 0.44 2.11
C SER A 75 -13.16 1.22 3.08
N VAL A 76 -12.60 2.21 3.77
CA VAL A 76 -13.36 3.12 4.66
C VAL A 76 -13.83 4.37 3.93
N ARG A 77 -13.72 4.40 2.59
CA ARG A 77 -14.12 5.52 1.71
C ARG A 77 -13.38 6.83 1.96
N ALA A 78 -12.23 6.78 2.62
CA ALA A 78 -11.33 7.92 2.78
C ALA A 78 -10.50 8.11 1.49
N TYR A 79 -11.17 8.46 0.39
CA TYR A 79 -10.56 8.46 -0.95
C TYR A 79 -9.40 9.45 -1.09
N GLY A 80 -9.43 10.59 -0.39
CA GLY A 80 -8.31 11.54 -0.40
C GLY A 80 -7.01 10.92 0.15
N ASP A 81 -7.09 10.17 1.25
CA ASP A 81 -5.92 9.53 1.84
C ASP A 81 -5.52 8.26 1.09
N ALA A 82 -6.48 7.53 0.53
CA ALA A 82 -6.22 6.41 -0.37
C ALA A 82 -5.44 6.88 -1.61
N PHE A 83 -5.86 7.99 -2.21
CA PHE A 83 -5.17 8.61 -3.34
C PHE A 83 -3.71 8.96 -2.98
N LYS A 84 -3.49 9.64 -1.85
CA LYS A 84 -2.13 9.97 -1.39
C LYS A 84 -1.27 8.72 -1.19
N ALA A 85 -1.81 7.65 -0.61
CA ALA A 85 -1.08 6.41 -0.37
C ALA A 85 -0.69 5.71 -1.68
N PHE A 86 -1.62 5.55 -2.61
CA PHE A 86 -1.36 4.89 -3.90
C PHE A 86 -0.44 5.75 -4.80
N SER A 87 -0.68 7.05 -4.90
CA SER A 87 0.19 7.96 -5.67
C SER A 87 1.60 8.02 -5.08
N GLY A 88 1.71 8.01 -3.74
CA GLY A 88 3.00 7.92 -3.05
C GLY A 88 3.76 6.63 -3.35
N LEU A 89 3.05 5.50 -3.44
CA LEU A 89 3.63 4.23 -3.89
C LEU A 89 4.15 4.32 -5.32
N LEU A 90 3.35 4.85 -6.25
CA LEU A 90 3.72 4.94 -7.66
C LEU A 90 4.92 5.86 -7.91
N SER A 91 5.00 6.96 -7.16
CA SER A 91 6.11 7.91 -7.23
C SER A 91 7.42 7.33 -6.68
N ARG A 92 7.36 6.66 -5.52
CA ARG A 92 8.56 6.13 -4.84
C ARG A 92 9.02 4.78 -5.38
N TYR A 93 8.08 3.96 -5.87
CA TYR A 93 8.31 2.59 -6.32
C TYR A 93 7.74 2.38 -7.73
N PRO A 94 8.26 3.09 -8.75
CA PRO A 94 7.71 3.04 -10.11
C PRO A 94 7.77 1.64 -10.75
N LYS A 95 8.68 0.78 -10.28
CA LYS A 95 8.84 -0.63 -10.72
C LYS A 95 8.14 -1.64 -9.81
N SER A 96 7.29 -1.19 -8.88
CA SER A 96 6.59 -2.08 -7.95
C SER A 96 5.68 -3.04 -8.69
N LYS A 97 5.64 -4.31 -8.25
CA LYS A 97 4.63 -5.28 -8.71
C LYS A 97 3.21 -4.88 -8.33
N MET A 98 3.06 -3.94 -7.39
CA MET A 98 1.77 -3.37 -6.97
C MET A 98 1.28 -2.25 -7.88
N ARG A 99 2.12 -1.73 -8.78
CA ARG A 99 1.81 -0.60 -9.66
C ARG A 99 0.45 -0.71 -10.38
N PRO A 100 0.12 -1.78 -11.12
CA PRO A 100 -1.14 -1.81 -11.88
C PRO A 100 -2.35 -1.88 -10.96
N PHE A 101 -2.20 -2.47 -9.77
CA PHE A 101 -3.25 -2.61 -8.79
C PHE A 101 -3.47 -1.27 -8.06
N ALA A 102 -2.41 -0.49 -7.83
CA ALA A 102 -2.50 0.87 -7.30
C ALA A 102 -3.13 1.81 -8.32
N LEU A 103 -2.70 1.74 -9.59
CA LEU A 103 -3.32 2.48 -10.70
C LEU A 103 -4.81 2.13 -10.85
N PHE A 104 -5.19 0.86 -10.68
CA PHE A 104 -6.60 0.46 -10.70
C PHE A 104 -7.43 1.16 -9.62
N TYR A 105 -6.91 1.30 -8.41
CA TYR A 105 -7.59 2.05 -7.36
C TYR A 105 -7.71 3.54 -7.70
N LEU A 106 -6.64 4.16 -8.21
CA LEU A 106 -6.66 5.56 -8.64
C LEU A 106 -7.66 5.79 -9.79
N TYR A 107 -7.66 4.92 -10.79
CA TYR A 107 -8.63 4.89 -11.88
C TYR A 107 -10.06 4.86 -11.33
N LYS A 108 -10.35 3.92 -10.43
CA LYS A 108 -11.67 3.75 -9.86
C LYS A 108 -12.11 4.98 -9.05
N MET A 109 -11.23 5.53 -8.22
CA MET A 109 -11.55 6.74 -7.45
C MET A 109 -11.84 7.93 -8.37
N ALA A 110 -11.04 8.13 -9.42
CA ALA A 110 -11.26 9.21 -10.39
C ALA A 110 -12.56 9.03 -11.19
N ARG A 111 -12.92 7.78 -11.52
CA ARG A 111 -14.22 7.45 -12.13
C ARG A 111 -15.38 7.78 -11.21
N ASP A 112 -15.28 7.36 -9.95
CA ASP A 112 -16.33 7.54 -8.95
C ASP A 112 -16.49 9.03 -8.56
N SER A 113 -15.42 9.85 -8.65
CA SER A 113 -15.47 11.30 -8.42
C SER A 113 -15.91 12.13 -9.64
N GLY A 114 -16.05 11.51 -10.82
CA GLY A 114 -16.39 12.20 -12.06
C GLY A 114 -15.22 12.90 -12.75
N GLU A 115 -13.99 12.71 -12.26
CA GLU A 115 -12.75 13.24 -12.84
C GLU A 115 -12.33 12.43 -14.08
N ASN A 116 -13.14 12.51 -15.14
CA ASN A 116 -12.99 11.68 -16.34
C ASN A 116 -11.62 11.82 -17.03
N GLY A 117 -10.98 12.99 -16.96
CA GLY A 117 -9.64 13.20 -17.49
C GLY A 117 -8.59 12.36 -16.76
N ALA A 118 -8.55 12.47 -15.42
CA ALA A 118 -7.63 11.70 -14.59
C ALA A 118 -7.91 10.18 -14.69
N ALA A 119 -9.19 9.79 -14.74
CA ALA A 119 -9.57 8.40 -14.98
C ALA A 119 -9.01 7.88 -16.30
N GLU A 120 -9.12 8.65 -17.38
CA GLU A 120 -8.60 8.25 -18.68
C GLU A 120 -7.06 8.15 -18.69
N ASP A 121 -6.37 9.02 -17.97
CA ASP A 121 -4.91 8.96 -17.83
C ASP A 121 -4.47 7.71 -17.07
N PHE A 122 -5.08 7.40 -15.93
CA PHE A 122 -4.80 6.15 -15.21
C PHE A 122 -5.16 4.91 -16.03
N ARG A 123 -6.26 4.96 -16.80
CA ARG A 123 -6.65 3.88 -17.72
C ARG A 123 -5.53 3.60 -18.72
N LYS A 124 -5.02 4.63 -19.40
CA LYS A 124 -3.91 4.52 -20.36
C LYS A 124 -2.65 3.94 -19.71
N GLU A 125 -2.32 4.38 -18.50
CA GLU A 125 -1.18 3.85 -17.75
C GLU A 125 -1.33 2.34 -17.45
N ILE A 126 -2.51 1.90 -17.00
CA ILE A 126 -2.78 0.47 -16.75
C ILE A 126 -2.61 -0.35 -18.04
N LEU A 127 -3.15 0.13 -19.17
CA LEU A 127 -3.05 -0.55 -20.46
C LEU A 127 -1.62 -0.60 -21.00
N ASN A 128 -0.76 0.34 -20.61
CA ASN A 128 0.62 0.45 -21.10
C ASN A 128 1.67 -0.16 -20.17
N TRP A 129 1.35 -0.41 -18.90
CA TRP A 129 2.31 -0.80 -17.85
C TRP A 129 3.21 -1.98 -18.24
N GLU A 130 2.68 -2.96 -18.99
CA GLU A 130 3.48 -4.05 -19.57
C GLU A 130 2.90 -4.51 -20.92
N ARG A 131 2.61 -3.57 -21.83
CA ARG A 131 2.14 -3.90 -23.18
C ARG A 131 3.24 -4.64 -23.95
N VAL A 132 3.31 -5.96 -23.76
CA VAL A 132 4.18 -6.88 -24.48
C VAL A 132 3.35 -7.48 -25.61
N ILE A 133 3.89 -7.47 -26.84
CA ILE A 133 3.24 -8.08 -28.00
C ILE A 133 3.17 -9.59 -27.76
N PHE A 134 1.96 -10.13 -27.61
CA PHE A 134 1.73 -11.56 -27.47
C PHE A 134 1.66 -12.21 -28.84
N ILE A 135 2.81 -12.58 -29.41
CA ILE A 135 2.83 -13.26 -30.71
C ILE A 135 2.20 -14.68 -30.60
N PHE A 136 2.24 -15.30 -29.41
CA PHE A 136 1.82 -16.70 -29.21
C PHE A 136 0.90 -16.98 -28.02
N LYS A 137 0.50 -15.98 -27.21
CA LYS A 137 -0.37 -16.17 -26.03
C LYS A 137 -1.67 -15.39 -26.17
N LYS A 138 -2.81 -16.03 -25.87
CA LYS A 138 -4.14 -15.36 -25.87
C LYS A 138 -4.27 -14.30 -24.77
N SER A 139 -3.53 -14.46 -23.68
CA SER A 139 -3.52 -13.51 -22.56
C SER A 139 -2.26 -13.62 -21.70
N LYS A 140 -2.04 -12.59 -20.86
CA LYS A 140 -1.02 -12.57 -19.79
C LYS A 140 -1.67 -12.23 -18.47
N GLU A 141 -1.28 -12.97 -17.44
CA GLU A 141 -1.84 -12.85 -16.10
C GLU A 141 -0.80 -12.28 -15.12
N HIS A 142 -1.24 -11.33 -14.29
CA HIS A 142 -0.49 -10.82 -13.14
C HIS A 142 -1.26 -11.10 -11.87
N LYS A 143 -0.60 -11.70 -10.88
CA LYS A 143 -1.19 -12.02 -9.57
C LYS A 143 -0.48 -11.24 -8.48
N LEU A 144 -1.24 -10.78 -7.51
CA LEU A 144 -0.72 -10.18 -6.28
C LEU A 144 -1.58 -10.64 -5.11
N ARG A 145 -0.95 -11.07 -4.02
CA ARG A 145 -1.60 -11.16 -2.71
C ARG A 145 -1.08 -10.01 -1.87
N SER A 146 -1.93 -9.07 -1.50
CA SER A 146 -1.53 -7.92 -0.69
C SER A 146 -1.27 -8.31 0.77
N PRO A 147 -0.61 -7.45 1.56
CA PRO A 147 -0.44 -7.67 3.00
C PRO A 147 -1.76 -7.77 3.75
N MET A 148 -2.82 -7.10 3.24
CA MET A 148 -4.19 -7.21 3.75
C MET A 148 -4.86 -8.55 3.41
N GLY A 149 -4.15 -9.47 2.76
CA GLY A 149 -4.66 -10.80 2.41
C GLY A 149 -5.54 -10.83 1.16
N ILE A 150 -5.76 -9.69 0.51
CA ILE A 150 -6.59 -9.55 -0.68
C ILE A 150 -5.88 -10.15 -1.89
N LYS A 151 -6.60 -10.97 -2.68
CA LYS A 151 -6.05 -11.60 -3.89
C LYS A 151 -6.45 -10.81 -5.13
N TYR A 152 -5.47 -10.20 -5.76
CA TYR A 152 -5.62 -9.51 -7.03
C TYR A 152 -5.17 -10.37 -8.19
N LYS A 153 -5.90 -10.25 -9.30
CA LYS A 153 -5.54 -10.82 -10.58
C LYS A 153 -5.88 -9.84 -11.70
N LEU A 154 -4.90 -9.55 -12.54
CA LEU A 154 -5.02 -8.75 -13.75
C LEU A 154 -4.77 -9.64 -14.97
N ILE A 155 -5.68 -9.64 -15.93
CA ILE A 155 -5.51 -10.41 -17.16
C ILE A 155 -5.54 -9.46 -18.35
N HIS A 156 -4.44 -9.41 -19.10
CA HIS A 156 -4.35 -8.72 -20.39
C HIS A 156 -4.73 -9.69 -21.50
N TYR A 157 -5.78 -9.40 -22.24
CA TYR A 157 -6.13 -10.05 -23.50
C TYR A 157 -5.69 -9.16 -24.67
N VAL A 158 -6.03 -9.58 -25.90
CA VAL A 158 -5.79 -8.80 -27.13
C VAL A 158 -6.74 -7.62 -27.26
N ASP A 159 -7.99 -7.77 -26.80
CA ASP A 159 -9.10 -6.81 -26.97
C ASP A 159 -9.51 -6.10 -25.67
N ARG A 160 -9.08 -6.62 -24.52
CA ARG A 160 -9.46 -6.10 -23.21
C ARG A 160 -8.47 -6.40 -22.10
N LEU A 161 -8.72 -5.79 -20.97
CA LEU A 161 -8.12 -6.09 -19.68
C LEU A 161 -9.21 -6.39 -18.66
N GLU A 162 -8.99 -7.41 -17.84
CA GLU A 162 -9.92 -7.79 -16.77
C GLU A 162 -9.21 -7.73 -15.41
N PHE A 163 -9.86 -7.08 -14.44
CA PHE A 163 -9.37 -6.95 -13.08
C PHE A 163 -10.24 -7.76 -12.12
N TYR A 164 -9.61 -8.57 -11.27
CA TYR A 164 -10.28 -9.43 -10.31
C TYR A 164 -9.76 -9.16 -8.89
N ILE A 165 -10.69 -9.14 -7.94
CA ILE A 165 -10.40 -9.08 -6.49
C ILE A 165 -11.13 -10.25 -5.82
N ASP A 166 -10.38 -11.09 -5.11
CA ASP A 166 -10.85 -12.31 -4.44
C ASP A 166 -11.67 -13.22 -5.37
N GLY A 167 -11.15 -13.38 -6.60
CA GLY A 167 -11.74 -14.22 -7.64
C GLY A 167 -12.94 -13.61 -8.36
N LYS A 168 -13.47 -12.47 -7.90
CA LYS A 168 -14.60 -11.77 -8.52
C LYS A 168 -14.11 -10.73 -9.52
N LEU A 169 -14.68 -10.73 -10.73
CA LEU A 169 -14.45 -9.68 -11.71
C LEU A 169 -14.92 -8.34 -11.13
N ARG A 170 -14.04 -7.34 -11.14
CA ARG A 170 -14.31 -5.99 -10.63
C ARG A 170 -14.39 -4.96 -11.73
N GLU A 171 -13.63 -5.16 -12.81
CA GLU A 171 -13.62 -4.23 -13.92
C GLU A 171 -13.19 -4.91 -15.21
N LYS A 172 -13.75 -4.42 -16.31
CA LYS A 172 -13.36 -4.82 -17.67
C LYS A 172 -13.09 -3.55 -18.49
N ILE A 173 -11.86 -3.38 -18.94
CA ILE A 173 -11.41 -2.21 -19.70
C ILE A 173 -11.13 -2.67 -21.14
N LEU A 174 -11.77 -2.04 -22.13
CA LEU A 174 -11.51 -2.29 -23.54
C LEU A 174 -10.32 -1.42 -24.00
N TYR A 175 -9.55 -1.91 -24.99
CA TYR A 175 -8.49 -1.11 -25.62
C TYR A 175 -9.07 0.04 -26.45
#